data_AF-A0A0S1Y6Q7-F1
#
_entry.id   AF-A0A0S1Y6Q7-F1
#
_cell.length_a   1.000
_cell.length_b   1.000
_cell.length_c   1.000
_cell.angle_alpha   90.00
_cell.angle_beta   90.00
_cell.angle_gamma   90.00
#
_symmetry.space_group_name_H-M   'P 1'
#
loop_
_entity.id
_entity.type
_entity.pdbx_description
1 polymer ?
#
loop_
_entity_poly.entity_id
_entity_poly.type
_entity_poly.pdbx_seq_one_letter_code
_entity_poly.pdbx_strand_id
1 'polypeptide(L)'
;MVLYRCPDGTPFARKWVQGRLNDPVPDYAFADQRNGYREGVETRDGARSVYVLASAGKQAERKVLDPPSNAVINSGFDAWVRTHWSVSNATLNILIPSRLSFMPLSISVLAPADAGERVYRMKLDTWYGFAAPTLQVTYDVAAHRLRRFVGPSDVHDDNGGTQSVRIEFPPDQRLAPPSKAQIDAAAKAPLPPLHVVCKASAN
;
A
#
# COMPACT_ATOMS: atom_id res chain seq x y z
N MET A 1 8.70 8.50 -1.07
CA MET A 1 8.88 7.85 0.25
C MET A 1 7.70 8.23 1.13
N VAL A 2 7.26 7.32 2.00
CA VAL A 2 6.27 7.56 3.06
C VAL A 2 6.92 7.24 4.40
N LEU A 3 6.74 8.13 5.39
CA LEU A 3 7.16 7.92 6.78
C LEU A 3 5.90 7.82 7.64
N TYR A 4 5.68 6.68 8.28
CA TYR A 4 4.53 6.46 9.15
C TYR A 4 4.88 6.87 10.57
N ARG A 5 3.93 7.51 11.24
CA ARG A 5 4.09 8.05 12.59
C ARG A 5 2.96 7.57 13.49
N CYS A 6 3.28 7.32 14.75
CA CYS A 6 2.29 7.11 15.80
C CYS A 6 1.49 8.43 16.02
N PRO A 7 0.37 8.38 16.77
CA PRO A 7 -0.43 9.58 17.06
C PRO A 7 0.34 10.72 17.73
N ASP A 8 1.36 10.39 18.53
CA ASP A 8 2.28 11.34 19.18
C ASP A 8 3.32 11.95 18.21
N GLY A 9 3.31 11.55 16.93
CA GLY A 9 4.25 11.99 15.91
C GLY A 9 5.53 11.16 15.80
N THR A 10 5.76 10.18 16.69
CA THR A 10 6.95 9.32 16.68
C THR A 10 6.99 8.46 15.40
N PRO A 11 8.03 8.55 14.54
CA PRO A 11 8.12 7.69 13.36
C PRO A 11 8.28 6.22 13.74
N PHE A 12 7.58 5.29 13.07
CA PHE A 12 7.70 3.85 13.35
C PHE A 12 7.95 2.97 12.12
N ALA A 13 7.55 3.42 10.92
CA ALA A 13 7.74 2.64 9.70
C ALA A 13 8.07 3.53 8.50
N ARG A 14 8.62 2.91 7.45
CA ARG A 14 8.97 3.58 6.19
C ARG A 14 8.54 2.77 4.99
N LYS A 15 8.11 3.46 3.93
CA LYS A 15 7.88 2.89 2.60
C LYS A 15 8.63 3.67 1.53
N TRP A 16 9.38 2.96 0.73
CA TRP A 16 10.00 3.47 -0.49
C TRP A 16 9.28 2.87 -1.68
N VAL A 17 8.97 3.69 -2.66
CA VAL A 17 8.48 3.25 -3.97
C VAL A 17 9.51 3.75 -4.98
N GLN A 18 10.01 2.81 -5.78
CA GLN A 18 11.03 3.04 -6.81
C GLN A 18 10.40 2.68 -8.16
N GLY A 19 10.17 3.69 -8.98
CA GLY A 19 9.47 3.52 -10.25
C GLY A 19 9.02 4.87 -10.79
N ARG A 20 8.47 4.87 -12.00
CA ARG A 20 7.85 6.07 -12.58
C ARG A 20 6.51 6.32 -11.91
N LEU A 21 6.02 7.56 -11.95
CA LEU A 21 4.74 7.93 -11.34
C LEU A 21 3.54 7.10 -11.85
N ASN A 22 3.58 6.67 -13.11
CA ASN A 22 2.52 5.90 -13.75
C ASN A 22 2.92 4.43 -13.96
N ASP A 23 3.87 3.91 -13.17
CA ASP A 23 4.28 2.51 -13.22
C ASP A 23 3.28 1.65 -12.42
N PRO A 24 2.55 0.71 -13.05
CA PRO A 24 1.62 -0.18 -12.35
C PRO A 24 2.35 -1.29 -11.57
N VAL A 25 3.62 -1.52 -11.84
CA VAL A 25 4.42 -2.57 -11.22
C VAL A 25 5.73 -2.00 -10.66
N PRO A 26 5.70 -1.01 -9.74
CA PRO A 26 6.91 -0.40 -9.21
C PRO A 26 7.63 -1.34 -8.24
N ASP A 27 8.95 -1.17 -8.11
CA ASP A 27 9.67 -1.73 -6.97
C ASP A 27 9.32 -0.95 -5.71
N TYR A 28 9.38 -1.61 -4.56
CA TYR A 28 9.10 -0.96 -3.29
C TYR A 28 9.76 -1.70 -2.14
N ALA A 29 9.96 -0.98 -1.04
CA ALA A 29 10.43 -1.55 0.21
C ALA A 29 9.62 -0.94 1.36
N PHE A 30 9.00 -1.79 2.17
CA PHE A 30 8.32 -1.42 3.40
C PHE A 30 9.03 -2.04 4.60
N ALA A 31 9.21 -1.25 5.66
CA ALA A 31 9.79 -1.70 6.91
C ALA A 31 9.03 -1.11 8.09
N ASP A 32 8.47 -1.97 8.93
CA ASP A 32 7.86 -1.61 10.21
C ASP A 32 8.81 -1.99 11.35
N GLN A 33 9.31 -0.97 12.05
CA GLN A 33 10.31 -1.17 13.08
C GLN A 33 9.71 -1.71 14.39
N ARG A 34 8.39 -1.64 14.58
CA ARG A 34 7.75 -2.11 15.83
C ARG A 34 7.88 -3.62 16.00
N ASN A 35 7.78 -4.39 14.92
CA ASN A 35 7.90 -5.85 14.95
C ASN A 35 9.04 -6.39 14.07
N GLY A 36 9.75 -5.50 13.38
CA GLY A 36 10.81 -5.86 12.44
C GLY A 36 10.29 -6.44 11.12
N TYR A 37 9.00 -6.26 10.83
CA TYR A 37 8.40 -6.67 9.57
C TYR A 37 9.05 -5.94 8.40
N ARG A 38 9.34 -6.68 7.33
CA ARG A 38 9.84 -6.11 6.07
C ARG A 38 9.17 -6.81 4.90
N GLU A 39 8.86 -6.07 3.86
CA GLU A 39 8.42 -6.65 2.59
C GLU A 39 8.81 -5.74 1.44
N GLY A 40 8.78 -6.29 0.24
CA GLY A 40 8.98 -5.48 -0.95
C GLY A 40 9.16 -6.27 -2.21
N VAL A 41 9.41 -5.51 -3.27
CA VAL A 41 9.84 -6.02 -4.56
C VAL A 41 11.11 -5.29 -4.94
N GLU A 42 12.11 -6.06 -5.35
CA GLU A 42 13.39 -5.53 -5.82
C GLU A 42 13.77 -6.13 -7.16
N THR A 43 14.35 -5.28 -8.01
CA THR A 43 14.99 -5.64 -9.27
C THR A 43 16.50 -5.50 -9.12
N ARG A 44 17.23 -6.59 -9.37
CA ARG A 44 18.70 -6.63 -9.37
C ARG A 44 19.17 -7.37 -10.61
N ASP A 45 20.10 -6.78 -11.35
CA ASP A 45 20.67 -7.37 -12.57
C ASP A 45 19.60 -7.84 -13.58
N GLY A 46 18.49 -7.10 -13.68
CA GLY A 46 17.35 -7.42 -14.54
C GLY A 46 16.41 -8.50 -14.00
N ALA A 47 16.76 -9.20 -12.91
CA ALA A 47 15.91 -10.17 -12.26
C ALA A 47 15.09 -9.53 -11.15
N ARG A 48 13.79 -9.83 -11.12
CA ARG A 48 12.85 -9.28 -10.15
C ARG A 48 12.49 -10.30 -9.08
N SER A 49 12.38 -9.87 -7.82
CA SER A 49 11.98 -10.74 -6.73
C SER A 49 11.08 -10.03 -5.72
N VAL A 50 10.13 -10.77 -5.16
CA VAL A 50 9.38 -10.38 -3.96
C VAL A 50 10.06 -10.98 -2.74
N TYR A 51 10.05 -10.24 -1.64
CA TYR A 51 10.54 -10.74 -0.35
C TYR A 51 9.60 -10.32 0.78
N VAL A 52 9.62 -11.13 1.85
CA VAL A 52 8.95 -10.82 3.12
C VAL A 52 9.76 -11.35 4.29
N LEU A 53 9.78 -10.60 5.38
CA LEU A 53 10.26 -10.99 6.70
C LEU A 53 9.11 -10.71 7.67
N ALA A 54 8.44 -11.76 8.15
CA ALA A 54 7.22 -11.63 8.95
C ALA A 54 7.43 -10.93 10.30
N SER A 55 8.62 -11.06 10.90
CA SER A 55 9.03 -10.29 12.07
C SER A 55 10.52 -10.49 12.34
N ALA A 56 11.09 -9.67 13.21
CA ALA A 56 12.45 -9.86 13.70
C ALA A 56 12.65 -11.28 14.25
N GLY A 57 13.73 -11.94 13.84
CA GLY A 57 14.07 -13.31 14.25
C GLY A 57 13.39 -14.42 13.45
N LYS A 58 12.50 -14.10 12.50
CA LYS A 58 11.99 -15.08 11.52
C LYS A 58 12.93 -15.20 10.32
N GLN A 59 12.77 -16.29 9.57
CA GLN A 59 13.46 -16.46 8.29
C GLN A 59 12.81 -15.56 7.24
N ALA A 60 13.63 -14.85 6.46
CA ALA A 60 13.14 -14.12 5.30
C ALA A 60 12.79 -15.08 4.18
N GLU A 61 11.66 -14.85 3.54
CA GLU A 61 11.21 -15.58 2.37
C GLU A 61 11.37 -14.72 1.12
N ARG A 62 11.65 -15.36 -0.01
CA ARG A 62 11.88 -14.69 -1.29
C ARG A 62 11.47 -15.58 -2.45
N LYS A 63 10.94 -14.97 -3.51
CA LYS A 63 10.65 -15.65 -4.77
C LYS A 63 10.97 -14.75 -5.95
N VAL A 64 11.53 -15.33 -7.01
CA VAL A 64 11.63 -14.67 -8.31
C VAL A 64 10.22 -14.39 -8.83
N LEU A 65 10.01 -13.20 -9.36
CA LEU A 65 8.74 -12.78 -9.95
C LEU A 65 8.86 -12.68 -11.45
N ASP A 66 7.82 -13.17 -12.12
CA ASP A 66 7.50 -12.86 -13.51
C ASP A 66 6.10 -12.24 -13.54
N PRO A 67 6.00 -10.88 -13.52
CA PRO A 67 4.71 -10.21 -13.45
C PRO A 67 3.89 -10.45 -14.74
N PRO A 68 2.63 -10.91 -14.65
CA PRO A 68 1.76 -10.98 -15.82
C PRO A 68 1.50 -9.57 -16.39
N SER A 69 1.02 -9.50 -17.63
CA SER A 69 0.79 -8.22 -18.33
C SER A 69 -0.21 -7.28 -17.63
N ASN A 70 -1.15 -7.83 -16.85
CA ASN A 70 -2.14 -7.09 -16.05
C ASN A 70 -1.78 -7.07 -14.55
N ALA A 71 -0.49 -7.20 -14.21
CA ALA A 71 -0.02 -7.11 -12.83
C ALA A 71 -0.14 -5.70 -12.26
N VAL A 72 -0.46 -5.63 -10.97
CA VAL A 72 -0.32 -4.43 -10.15
C VAL A 72 0.43 -4.76 -8.86
N ILE A 73 1.33 -3.87 -8.46
CA ILE A 73 2.13 -4.02 -7.24
C ILE A 73 1.94 -2.80 -6.36
N ASN A 74 1.40 -3.00 -5.15
CA ASN A 74 1.32 -1.95 -4.13
C ASN A 74 0.65 -0.66 -4.70
N SER A 75 1.33 0.49 -4.69
CA SER A 75 0.82 1.77 -5.17
C SER A 75 0.63 1.80 -6.69
N GLY A 76 1.11 0.80 -7.42
CA GLY A 76 0.89 0.66 -8.84
C GLY A 76 -0.58 0.49 -9.23
N PHE A 77 -1.46 0.10 -8.29
CA PHE A 77 -2.89 0.15 -8.52
C PHE A 77 -3.40 1.59 -8.79
N ASP A 78 -2.93 2.59 -8.03
CA ASP A 78 -3.27 4.01 -8.27
C ASP A 78 -2.79 4.47 -9.65
N ALA A 79 -1.56 4.10 -10.03
CA ALA A 79 -1.01 4.35 -11.35
C ALA A 79 -1.88 3.73 -12.47
N TRP A 80 -2.34 2.49 -12.27
CA TRP A 80 -3.24 1.82 -13.20
C TRP A 80 -4.59 2.54 -13.32
N VAL A 81 -5.24 2.91 -12.20
CA VAL A 81 -6.51 3.64 -12.22
C VAL A 81 -6.40 4.96 -12.96
N ARG A 82 -5.32 5.72 -12.71
CA ARG A 82 -5.10 7.03 -13.36
C ARG A 82 -4.92 6.93 -14.87
N THR A 83 -4.44 5.79 -15.38
CA THR A 83 -4.27 5.53 -16.82
C THR A 83 -5.49 4.85 -17.46
N HIS A 84 -6.35 4.23 -16.66
CA HIS A 84 -7.55 3.49 -17.10
C HIS A 84 -8.83 4.08 -16.50
N TRP A 85 -8.91 5.41 -16.36
CA TRP A 85 -9.96 6.09 -15.60
C TRP A 85 -11.40 5.66 -16.00
N SER A 86 -11.66 5.52 -17.30
CA SER A 86 -12.98 5.16 -17.82
C SER A 86 -13.37 3.70 -17.60
N VAL A 87 -12.49 2.86 -17.04
CA VAL A 87 -12.78 1.44 -16.78
C VAL A 87 -13.94 1.29 -15.80
N SER A 88 -14.91 0.45 -16.15
CA SER A 88 -16.08 0.14 -15.31
C SER A 88 -15.94 -1.20 -14.60
N ASN A 89 -15.26 -2.16 -15.24
CA ASN A 89 -14.88 -3.44 -14.70
C ASN A 89 -13.54 -3.90 -15.30
N ALA A 90 -12.76 -4.64 -14.53
CA ALA A 90 -11.51 -5.26 -14.98
C ALA A 90 -11.09 -6.37 -14.02
N THR A 91 -10.23 -7.26 -14.49
CA THR A 91 -9.50 -8.21 -13.65
C THR A 91 -8.01 -7.95 -13.77
N LEU A 92 -7.37 -7.65 -12.65
CA LEU A 92 -5.93 -7.48 -12.54
C LEU A 92 -5.33 -8.63 -11.73
N ASN A 93 -4.00 -8.67 -11.67
CA ASN A 93 -3.26 -9.57 -10.82
C ASN A 93 -2.49 -8.75 -9.78
N ILE A 94 -2.95 -8.73 -8.53
CA ILE A 94 -2.27 -8.00 -7.45
C ILE A 94 -1.24 -8.89 -6.76
N LEU A 95 -0.04 -8.37 -6.53
CA LEU A 95 0.97 -9.09 -5.74
C LEU A 95 0.55 -9.12 -4.27
N ILE A 96 0.53 -10.30 -3.66
CA ILE A 96 0.36 -10.51 -2.23
C ILE A 96 1.70 -11.01 -1.65
N PRO A 97 2.49 -10.16 -0.98
CA PRO A 97 3.85 -10.50 -0.53
C PRO A 97 3.89 -11.69 0.43
N SER A 98 2.94 -11.79 1.36
CA SER A 98 2.81 -12.93 2.29
C SER A 98 2.52 -14.27 1.60
N ARG A 99 2.14 -14.26 0.32
CA ARG A 99 1.97 -15.46 -0.52
C ARG A 99 3.06 -15.61 -1.57
N LEU A 100 3.97 -14.64 -1.68
CA LEU A 100 4.99 -14.56 -2.72
C LEU A 100 4.40 -14.76 -4.13
N SER A 101 3.17 -14.29 -4.35
CA SER A 101 2.42 -14.60 -5.57
C SER A 101 1.44 -13.50 -5.95
N PHE A 102 1.17 -13.42 -7.25
CA PHE A 102 0.05 -12.66 -7.77
C PHE A 102 -1.26 -13.41 -7.54
N MET A 103 -2.32 -12.66 -7.23
CA MET A 103 -3.67 -13.15 -7.01
C MET A 103 -4.64 -12.34 -7.89
N PRO A 104 -5.70 -12.95 -8.44
CA PRO A 104 -6.67 -12.21 -9.22
C PRO A 104 -7.43 -11.20 -8.36
N LEU A 105 -7.56 -9.98 -8.87
CA LEU A 105 -8.22 -8.85 -8.26
C LEU A 105 -9.30 -8.35 -9.21
N SER A 106 -10.56 -8.61 -8.87
CA SER A 106 -11.71 -8.07 -9.60
C SER A 106 -11.96 -6.63 -9.20
N ILE A 107 -12.16 -5.76 -10.20
CA ILE A 107 -12.41 -4.33 -10.05
C ILE A 107 -13.79 -4.04 -10.64
N SER A 108 -14.57 -3.23 -9.92
CA SER A 108 -15.86 -2.72 -10.39
C SER A 108 -16.07 -1.30 -9.91
N VAL A 109 -16.79 -0.50 -10.69
CA VAL A 109 -17.22 0.83 -10.27
C VAL A 109 -18.52 0.72 -9.49
N LEU A 110 -18.60 1.44 -8.38
CA LEU A 110 -19.85 1.62 -7.63
C LEU A 110 -20.52 2.92 -8.03
N ALA A 111 -21.85 2.98 -7.90
CA ALA A 111 -22.57 4.24 -7.96
C ALA A 111 -21.97 5.18 -6.88
N PRO A 112 -21.49 6.38 -7.27
CA PRO A 112 -20.85 7.26 -6.32
C PRO A 112 -21.89 7.84 -5.35
N ALA A 113 -21.46 8.14 -4.12
CA ALA A 113 -22.30 8.86 -3.16
C ALA A 113 -22.47 10.34 -3.58
N ASP A 114 -21.46 10.91 -4.23
CA ASP A 114 -21.40 12.30 -4.69
C ASP A 114 -21.02 12.39 -6.18
N ALA A 115 -21.60 13.35 -6.92
CA ALA A 115 -21.37 13.49 -8.36
C ALA A 115 -19.91 13.80 -8.77
N GLY A 116 -19.08 14.28 -7.83
CA GLY A 116 -17.66 14.57 -8.04
C GLY A 116 -16.72 13.42 -7.68
N GLU A 117 -17.25 12.28 -7.21
CA GLU A 117 -16.47 11.13 -6.79
C GLU A 117 -16.59 9.96 -7.78
N ARG A 118 -15.53 9.17 -7.90
CA ARG A 118 -15.54 7.85 -8.54
C ARG A 118 -15.06 6.80 -7.56
N VAL A 119 -15.88 5.79 -7.32
CA VAL A 119 -15.59 4.73 -6.36
C VAL A 119 -15.29 3.43 -7.08
N TYR A 120 -14.11 2.88 -6.86
CA TYR A 120 -13.76 1.54 -7.30
C TYR A 120 -13.82 0.59 -6.11
N ARG A 121 -14.58 -0.50 -6.28
CA ARG A 121 -14.55 -1.67 -5.41
C ARG A 121 -13.59 -2.69 -5.98
N MET A 122 -12.70 -3.20 -5.15
CA MET A 122 -11.84 -4.32 -5.46
C MET A 122 -12.15 -5.50 -4.57
N LYS A 123 -12.06 -6.69 -5.14
CA LYS A 123 -12.24 -7.96 -4.45
C LYS A 123 -11.14 -8.92 -4.88
N LEU A 124 -10.46 -9.51 -3.91
CA LEU A 124 -9.57 -10.64 -4.18
C LEU A 124 -10.43 -11.85 -4.52
N ASP A 125 -10.30 -12.34 -5.75
CA ASP A 125 -10.94 -13.59 -6.14
C ASP A 125 -10.20 -14.74 -5.45
N THR A 126 -10.95 -15.80 -5.12
CA THR A 126 -10.41 -17.02 -4.47
C THR A 126 -9.69 -16.81 -3.13
N TRP A 127 -10.20 -15.93 -2.27
CA TRP A 127 -9.82 -15.89 -0.85
C TRP A 127 -10.40 -17.11 -0.10
N TYR A 128 -9.54 -17.98 0.44
CA TYR A 128 -9.92 -19.22 1.15
C TYR A 128 -10.47 -19.00 2.59
N GLY A 129 -10.96 -17.80 2.91
CA GLY A 129 -11.59 -17.47 4.20
C GLY A 129 -13.08 -17.17 4.06
N PHE A 130 -13.83 -17.17 5.16
CA PHE A 130 -15.31 -17.02 5.20
C PHE A 130 -15.85 -15.71 4.59
N ALA A 131 -15.01 -14.70 4.33
CA ALA A 131 -15.32 -13.53 3.50
C ALA A 131 -14.06 -13.05 2.76
N ALA A 132 -14.18 -12.77 1.46
CA ALA A 132 -13.09 -12.14 0.71
C ALA A 132 -12.98 -10.66 1.12
N PRO A 133 -11.77 -10.17 1.49
CA PRO A 133 -11.60 -8.78 1.84
C PRO A 133 -12.03 -7.91 0.66
N THR A 134 -12.96 -7.00 0.92
CA THR A 134 -13.39 -6.01 -0.05
C THR A 134 -12.69 -4.70 0.27
N LEU A 135 -12.06 -4.12 -0.74
CA LEU A 135 -11.41 -2.82 -0.65
C LEU A 135 -12.21 -1.82 -1.48
N GLN A 136 -12.31 -0.58 -1.00
CA GLN A 136 -12.86 0.54 -1.77
C GLN A 136 -11.87 1.69 -1.81
N VAL A 137 -11.75 2.29 -2.98
CA VAL A 137 -11.01 3.54 -3.17
C VAL A 137 -11.91 4.56 -3.84
N THR A 138 -11.91 5.75 -3.30
CA THR A 138 -12.66 6.89 -3.81
C THR A 138 -11.70 7.90 -4.38
N TYR A 139 -11.95 8.34 -5.60
CA TYR A 139 -11.18 9.37 -6.30
C TYR A 139 -12.04 10.60 -6.55
N ASP A 140 -11.40 11.76 -6.52
CA ASP A 140 -11.95 12.99 -7.08
C ASP A 140 -11.90 12.93 -8.61
N VAL A 141 -13.04 13.22 -9.27
CA VAL A 141 -13.19 13.12 -10.73
C VAL A 141 -12.41 14.22 -11.46
N ALA A 142 -12.27 15.42 -10.90
CA ALA A 142 -11.59 16.52 -11.58
C ALA A 142 -10.08 16.31 -11.68
N ALA A 143 -9.45 15.82 -10.60
CA ALA A 143 -8.00 15.68 -10.50
C ALA A 143 -7.50 14.23 -10.67
N HIS A 144 -8.39 13.24 -10.75
CA HIS A 144 -8.06 11.81 -10.68
C HIS A 144 -7.14 11.48 -9.50
N ARG A 145 -7.47 12.03 -8.33
CA ARG A 145 -6.67 11.86 -7.10
C ARG A 145 -7.44 11.11 -6.05
N LEU A 146 -6.76 10.19 -5.37
CA LEU A 146 -7.31 9.45 -4.24
C LEU A 146 -7.80 10.43 -3.16
N ARG A 147 -9.02 10.19 -2.70
CA ARG A 147 -9.71 10.89 -1.62
C ARG A 147 -9.90 10.01 -0.41
N ARG A 148 -10.11 8.71 -0.63
CA ARG A 148 -10.40 7.76 0.44
C ARG A 148 -9.97 6.36 0.08
N PHE A 149 -9.51 5.63 1.09
CA PHE A 149 -9.25 4.20 1.04
C PHE A 149 -10.00 3.54 2.19
N VAL A 150 -10.67 2.41 1.92
CA VAL A 150 -11.35 1.59 2.94
C VAL A 150 -11.06 0.12 2.69
N GLY A 151 -10.38 -0.54 3.64
CA GLY A 151 -10.18 -2.00 3.69
C GLY A 151 -8.86 -2.39 4.34
N PRO A 152 -8.26 -3.55 4.00
CA PRO A 152 -7.11 -4.08 4.73
C PRO A 152 -5.87 -3.19 4.55
N SER A 153 -5.16 -2.93 5.65
CA SER A 153 -3.92 -2.17 5.68
C SER A 153 -2.69 -3.06 5.56
N ASP A 154 -1.67 -2.59 4.83
CA ASP A 154 -0.31 -3.15 4.85
C ASP A 154 0.40 -2.89 6.19
N VAL A 155 -0.07 -1.92 6.97
CA VAL A 155 0.45 -1.60 8.31
C VAL A 155 -0.28 -2.47 9.33
N HIS A 156 0.45 -3.40 9.96
CA HIS A 156 -0.09 -4.28 10.99
C HIS A 156 -0.47 -3.53 12.27
N ASP A 157 -1.41 -4.09 13.03
CA ASP A 157 -1.70 -3.65 14.39
C ASP A 157 -0.54 -4.02 15.35
N ASP A 158 -0.66 -3.63 16.61
CA ASP A 158 0.39 -3.88 17.61
C ASP A 158 0.56 -5.38 17.96
N ASN A 159 -0.39 -6.23 17.58
CA ASN A 159 -0.30 -7.69 17.70
C ASN A 159 0.26 -8.36 16.42
N GLY A 160 0.60 -7.57 15.39
CA GLY A 160 1.06 -8.07 14.10
C GLY A 160 -0.06 -8.53 13.16
N GLY A 161 -1.32 -8.26 13.50
CA GLY A 161 -2.48 -8.61 12.70
C GLY A 161 -2.77 -7.60 11.58
N THR A 162 -3.47 -8.04 10.53
CA THR A 162 -4.02 -7.14 9.50
C THR A 162 -5.22 -6.39 10.08
N GLN A 163 -5.19 -5.06 9.99
CA GLN A 163 -6.30 -4.19 10.40
C GLN A 163 -7.08 -3.69 9.18
N SER A 164 -8.39 -3.49 9.36
CA SER A 164 -9.22 -2.78 8.38
C SER A 164 -9.22 -1.29 8.74
N VAL A 165 -8.87 -0.45 7.78
CA VAL A 165 -8.72 1.00 7.99
C VAL A 165 -9.59 1.79 7.04
N ARG A 166 -9.90 3.01 7.44
CA ARG A 166 -10.39 4.09 6.58
C ARG A 166 -9.36 5.21 6.60
N ILE A 167 -8.79 5.53 5.45
CA ILE A 167 -7.81 6.61 5.28
C ILE A 167 -8.44 7.69 4.43
N GLU A 168 -8.46 8.92 4.91
CA GLU A 168 -8.97 10.09 4.19
C GLU A 168 -7.80 10.95 3.71
N PHE A 169 -7.93 11.46 2.49
CA PHE A 169 -6.99 12.40 1.86
C PHE A 169 -7.76 13.68 1.49
N PRO A 170 -8.14 14.48 2.50
CA PRO A 170 -9.01 15.62 2.27
C PRO A 170 -8.21 16.73 1.55
N PRO A 171 -8.83 17.43 0.59
CA PRO A 171 -8.14 18.30 -0.36
C PRO A 171 -7.51 19.53 0.30
N ASP A 172 -8.10 20.00 1.40
CA ASP A 172 -7.64 21.08 2.26
C ASP A 172 -6.41 20.71 3.11
N GLN A 173 -6.13 19.42 3.30
CA GLN A 173 -4.92 18.94 3.99
C GLN A 173 -3.80 18.50 3.03
N ARG A 174 -3.96 18.73 1.73
CA ARG A 174 -2.92 18.40 0.75
C ARG A 174 -1.74 19.34 0.85
N LEU A 175 -0.60 18.77 1.21
CA LEU A 175 0.68 19.47 1.23
C LEU A 175 1.30 19.52 -0.17
N ALA A 176 2.15 20.53 -0.40
CA ALA A 176 3.01 20.57 -1.57
C ALA A 176 3.94 19.33 -1.60
N PRO A 177 4.40 18.89 -2.79
CA PRO A 177 5.38 17.81 -2.89
C PRO A 177 6.61 18.10 -2.00
N PRO A 178 7.10 17.10 -1.23
CA PRO A 178 8.23 17.31 -0.34
C PRO A 178 9.51 17.58 -1.15
N SER A 179 10.36 18.46 -0.63
CA SER A 179 11.69 18.71 -1.16
C SER A 179 12.61 17.50 -0.94
N LYS A 180 13.71 17.43 -1.70
CA LYS A 180 14.75 16.42 -1.50
C LYS A 180 15.28 16.43 -0.06
N ALA A 181 15.50 17.60 0.53
CA ALA A 181 15.98 17.72 1.91
C ALA A 181 14.98 17.15 2.92
N GLN A 182 13.67 17.36 2.73
CA GLN A 182 12.63 16.78 3.58
C GLN A 182 12.60 15.25 3.47
N ILE A 183 12.76 14.72 2.25
CA ILE A 183 12.84 13.28 2.01
C ILE A 183 14.08 12.70 2.70
N ASP A 184 15.25 13.32 2.53
CA ASP A 184 16.52 12.88 3.11
C ASP A 184 16.48 12.93 4.65
N ALA A 185 15.85 13.95 5.24
CA ALA A 185 15.65 14.05 6.69
C ALA A 185 14.73 12.94 7.21
N ALA A 186 13.61 12.69 6.54
CA ALA A 186 12.67 11.65 6.95
C ALA A 186 13.23 10.23 6.74
N ALA A 187 14.12 10.04 5.77
CA ALA A 187 14.89 8.80 5.57
C ALA A 187 15.85 8.52 6.74
N LYS A 188 16.44 9.58 7.33
CA LYS A 188 17.40 9.49 8.43
C LYS A 188 16.78 9.56 9.83
N ALA A 189 15.49 9.89 9.95
CA ALA A 189 14.85 9.99 11.26
C ALA A 189 15.05 8.71 12.10
N PRO A 190 15.20 8.78 13.42
CA PRO A 190 15.25 7.57 14.22
C PRO A 190 13.91 6.83 14.13
N LEU A 191 13.97 5.50 14.08
CA LEU A 191 12.83 4.63 14.34
C LEU A 191 13.00 4.04 15.75
N PRO A 192 11.91 3.69 16.45
CA PRO A 192 11.95 3.14 17.79
C PRO A 192 12.67 1.78 17.85
N PRO A 193 13.00 1.27 19.05
CA PRO A 193 13.35 -0.13 19.21
C PRO A 193 12.18 -1.05 18.86
N LEU A 194 12.46 -2.36 18.73
CA LEU A 194 11.42 -3.38 18.59
C LEU A 194 10.45 -3.34 19.78
N HIS A 195 9.21 -3.78 19.54
CA HIS A 195 8.09 -3.91 20.48
C HIS A 195 7.49 -2.59 21.00
N VAL A 196 7.74 -1.47 20.33
CA VAL A 196 7.01 -0.23 20.60
C VAL A 196 5.56 -0.31 20.10
N VAL A 197 4.63 0.11 20.95
CA VAL A 197 3.19 0.15 20.71
C VAL A 197 2.79 1.60 20.45
N CYS A 198 2.11 1.88 19.34
CA CYS A 198 1.58 3.22 19.05
C CYS A 198 0.30 3.45 19.85
N LYS A 199 0.42 3.77 21.15
CA LYS A 199 -0.76 4.11 21.97
C LYS A 199 -1.37 5.42 21.47
N ALA A 200 -2.69 5.45 21.32
CA ALA A 200 -3.40 6.71 21.24
C ALA A 200 -3.22 7.46 22.56
N SER A 201 -2.98 8.77 22.50
CA SER A 201 -3.06 9.62 23.68
C SER A 201 -4.46 9.46 24.28
N ALA A 202 -4.54 9.10 25.56
CA ALA A 202 -5.80 9.15 26.29
C ALA A 202 -6.23 10.62 26.32
N ASN A 203 -7.31 10.95 25.59
CA ASN A 203 -8.04 12.19 25.78
C ASN A 203 -9.01 12.04 26.95
#